data_AF-A0A3M1QGW3-F1
#
_entry.id   AF-A0A3M1QGW3-F1
#
_cell.length_a   1.000
_cell.length_b   1.000
_cell.length_c   1.000
_cell.angle_alpha   90.00
_cell.angle_beta   90.00
_cell.angle_gamma   90.00
#
_symmetry.space_group_name_H-M   'P 1'
#
loop_
_entity.id
_entity.type
_entity.pdbx_description
1 polymer ?
#
loop_
_entity_poly.entity_id
_entity_poly.type
_entity_poly.pdbx_seq_one_letter_code
_entity_poly.pdbx_strand_id
1 'polypeptide(L)'
;MGDNMAEKWVLNEDEAMELLTLLIVSARIQLDEPAQYGPLRLLTAADRLSGFIKARASKETRPLLTQMTEEIPQLHMQMSDVEGYTAALDNLCKAVAGQLVERYGLAEAQS
;
A
#
# COMPACT_ATOMS: atom_id res chain seq x y z
N MET A 1 6.69 -20.64 -32.55
CA MET A 1 6.56 -19.22 -32.18
C MET A 1 6.50 -19.15 -30.68
N GLY A 2 7.39 -18.37 -30.07
CA GLY A 2 7.69 -18.43 -28.64
C GLY A 2 6.48 -18.13 -27.77
N ASP A 3 6.27 -19.00 -26.79
CA ASP A 3 5.53 -18.72 -25.58
C ASP A 3 6.33 -17.63 -24.87
N ASN A 4 6.09 -16.37 -25.24
CA ASN A 4 6.66 -15.24 -24.53
C ASN A 4 6.06 -15.36 -23.14
N MET A 5 6.86 -15.73 -22.15
CA MET A 5 6.55 -15.53 -20.75
C MET A 5 6.29 -14.04 -20.57
N ALA A 6 5.08 -13.58 -20.89
CA ALA A 6 4.55 -12.37 -20.36
C ALA A 6 4.52 -12.62 -18.87
N GLU A 7 5.57 -12.16 -18.18
CA GLU A 7 5.63 -12.08 -16.73
C GLU A 7 4.24 -11.71 -16.25
N LYS A 8 3.59 -12.59 -15.48
CA LYS A 8 2.19 -12.41 -15.11
C LYS A 8 2.06 -11.07 -14.37
N TRP A 9 1.55 -10.05 -15.04
CA TRP A 9 1.23 -8.77 -14.40
C TRP A 9 0.23 -9.09 -13.29
N VAL A 10 0.56 -8.69 -12.06
CA VAL A 10 -0.33 -8.91 -10.90
C VAL A 10 -1.55 -7.98 -10.98
N LEU A 11 -1.37 -6.81 -11.60
CA LEU A 11 -2.43 -5.88 -11.96
C LEU A 11 -2.82 -6.08 -13.43
N ASN A 12 -4.12 -6.04 -13.74
CA ASN A 12 -4.57 -5.85 -15.12
C ASN A 12 -4.51 -4.37 -15.54
N GLU A 13 -4.75 -4.11 -16.83
CA GLU A 13 -4.68 -2.75 -17.39
C GLU A 13 -5.63 -1.78 -16.68
N ASP A 14 -6.88 -2.17 -16.42
CA ASP A 14 -7.86 -1.32 -15.75
C ASP A 14 -7.45 -1.02 -14.29
N GLU A 15 -7.01 -2.04 -13.55
CA GLU A 15 -6.51 -1.89 -12.17
C GLU A 15 -5.29 -0.95 -12.12
N ALA A 16 -4.38 -1.05 -13.10
CA ALA A 16 -3.21 -0.18 -13.21
C ALA A 16 -3.58 1.26 -13.58
N MET A 17 -4.50 1.43 -14.55
CA MET A 17 -5.00 2.75 -14.97
C MET A 17 -5.78 3.45 -13.85
N GLU A 18 -6.52 2.70 -13.06
CA GLU A 18 -7.21 3.23 -11.87
C GLU A 18 -6.22 3.75 -10.83
N LEU A 19 -5.20 2.96 -10.47
CA LEU A 19 -4.17 3.39 -9.52
C LEU A 19 -3.38 4.60 -10.04
N LEU A 20 -3.02 4.61 -11.32
CA LEU A 20 -2.32 5.73 -11.94
C LEU A 20 -3.15 7.01 -11.87
N THR A 21 -4.44 6.91 -12.21
CA THR A 21 -5.38 8.03 -12.14
C THR A 21 -5.52 8.55 -10.71
N LEU A 22 -5.70 7.65 -9.75
CA LEU A 22 -5.80 8.01 -8.33
C LEU A 22 -4.56 8.75 -7.85
N LEU A 23 -3.36 8.26 -8.18
CA LEU A 23 -2.10 8.88 -7.77
C LEU A 23 -1.91 10.28 -8.38
N ILE A 24 -2.16 10.44 -9.68
CA ILE A 24 -2.00 11.73 -10.38
C ILE A 24 -3.02 12.76 -9.88
N VAL A 25 -4.29 12.37 -9.78
CA VAL A 25 -5.35 13.27 -9.30
C VAL A 25 -5.10 13.65 -7.84
N SER A 26 -4.68 12.68 -7.01
CA SER A 26 -4.29 12.91 -5.62
C SER A 26 -3.18 13.95 -5.49
N ALA A 27 -2.10 13.81 -6.29
CA ALA A 27 -0.98 14.74 -6.29
C ALA A 27 -1.41 16.17 -6.67
N ARG A 28 -2.31 16.32 -7.66
CA ARG A 28 -2.84 17.64 -8.02
C ARG A 28 -3.63 18.26 -6.88
N ILE A 29 -4.56 17.52 -6.29
CA ILE A 29 -5.45 18.07 -5.25
C ILE A 29 -4.65 18.44 -3.98
N GLN A 30 -3.59 17.68 -3.66
CA GLN A 30 -2.70 17.97 -2.52
C GLN A 30 -2.04 19.36 -2.59
N LEU A 31 -1.93 19.99 -3.75
CA LEU A 31 -1.39 21.35 -3.86
C LEU A 31 -2.32 22.41 -3.25
N ASP A 32 -3.63 22.15 -3.20
CA ASP A 32 -4.65 23.09 -2.75
C ASP A 32 -5.26 22.71 -1.39
N GLU A 33 -4.93 21.52 -0.87
CA GLU A 33 -5.49 20.98 0.36
C GLU A 33 -4.52 21.02 1.55
N PRO A 34 -5.02 20.91 2.80
CA PRO A 34 -4.18 20.80 3.97
C PRO A 34 -3.22 19.60 3.90
N ALA A 35 -1.98 19.80 4.34
CA ALA A 35 -0.89 18.82 4.22
C ALA A 35 -1.23 17.43 4.80
N GLN A 36 -2.08 17.37 5.83
CA GLN A 36 -2.51 16.12 6.45
C GLN A 36 -3.36 15.20 5.55
N TYR A 37 -4.01 15.74 4.50
CA TYR A 37 -4.72 14.92 3.52
C TYR A 37 -3.76 14.21 2.55
N GLY A 38 -2.51 14.65 2.51
CA GLY A 38 -1.47 14.05 1.70
C GLY A 38 -1.28 12.56 2.00
N PRO A 39 -0.91 12.22 3.24
CA PRO A 39 -0.81 10.85 3.73
C PRO A 39 -2.07 10.00 3.50
N LEU A 40 -3.28 10.54 3.72
CA LEU A 40 -4.53 9.77 3.53
C LEU A 40 -4.72 9.27 2.10
N ARG A 41 -4.35 10.07 1.11
CA ARG A 41 -4.45 9.67 -0.31
C ARG A 41 -3.46 8.58 -0.68
N LEU A 42 -2.24 8.65 -0.12
CA LEU A 42 -1.25 7.58 -0.27
C LEU A 42 -1.77 6.27 0.35
N LEU A 43 -2.36 6.35 1.55
CA LEU A 43 -3.02 5.21 2.18
C LEU A 43 -4.18 4.67 1.34
N THR A 44 -5.02 5.54 0.76
CA THR A 44 -6.11 5.11 -0.14
C THR A 44 -5.58 4.34 -1.35
N ALA A 45 -4.48 4.79 -1.95
CA ALA A 45 -3.84 4.08 -3.05
C ALA A 45 -3.28 2.72 -2.60
N ALA A 46 -2.68 2.66 -1.41
CA ALA A 46 -2.17 1.42 -0.82
C ALA A 46 -3.27 0.39 -0.50
N ASP A 47 -4.43 0.84 0.00
CA ASP A 47 -5.61 0.01 0.23
C ASP A 47 -6.13 -0.60 -1.08
N ARG A 48 -6.32 0.23 -2.12
CA ARG A 48 -6.76 -0.24 -3.44
C ARG A 48 -5.78 -1.23 -4.06
N LEU A 49 -4.48 -0.91 -4.03
CA LEU A 49 -3.43 -1.81 -4.51
C LEU A 49 -3.49 -3.14 -3.76
N SER A 50 -3.63 -3.10 -2.44
CA SER A 50 -3.73 -4.30 -1.61
C SER A 50 -4.94 -5.15 -2.02
N GLY A 51 -6.10 -4.53 -2.22
CA GLY A 51 -7.30 -5.18 -2.73
C GLY A 51 -7.10 -5.86 -4.09
N PHE A 52 -6.52 -5.15 -5.07
CA PHE A 52 -6.30 -5.67 -6.43
C PHE A 52 -5.37 -6.87 -6.47
N ILE A 53 -4.31 -6.86 -5.66
CA ILE A 53 -3.29 -7.90 -5.74
C ILE A 53 -3.56 -9.08 -4.80
N LYS A 54 -4.39 -8.92 -3.76
CA LYS A 54 -4.64 -9.94 -2.71
C LYS A 54 -5.00 -11.32 -3.25
N ALA A 55 -5.92 -11.41 -4.21
CA ALA A 55 -6.36 -12.69 -4.76
C ALA A 55 -5.24 -13.42 -5.52
N ARG A 56 -4.33 -12.65 -6.13
CA ARG A 56 -3.22 -13.12 -6.98
C ARG A 56 -1.90 -13.25 -6.21
N ALA A 57 -1.84 -12.75 -4.97
CA ALA A 57 -0.68 -12.80 -4.11
C ALA A 57 -0.38 -14.22 -3.59
N SER A 58 0.88 -14.46 -3.24
CA SER A 58 1.32 -15.71 -2.62
C SER A 58 0.71 -15.89 -1.22
N LYS A 59 0.71 -17.12 -0.70
CA LYS A 59 0.12 -17.42 0.62
C LYS A 59 0.80 -16.63 1.74
N GLU A 60 2.09 -16.36 1.59
CA GLU A 60 2.94 -15.63 2.53
C GLU A 60 2.60 -14.13 2.54
N THR A 61 2.18 -13.56 1.40
CA THR A 61 1.88 -12.11 1.29
C THR A 61 0.43 -11.76 1.58
N ARG A 62 -0.50 -12.70 1.39
CA ARG A 62 -1.93 -12.49 1.64
C ARG A 62 -2.27 -11.97 3.05
N PRO A 63 -1.61 -12.42 4.13
CA PRO A 63 -1.86 -11.88 5.48
C PRO A 63 -1.58 -10.36 5.54
N LEU A 64 -0.44 -9.91 5.02
CA LEU A 64 -0.11 -8.48 4.97
C LEU A 64 -1.18 -7.69 4.21
N LEU A 65 -1.56 -8.15 3.02
CA LEU A 65 -2.55 -7.45 2.20
C LEU A 65 -3.94 -7.43 2.85
N THR A 66 -4.27 -8.47 3.62
CA THR A 66 -5.50 -8.50 4.42
C THR A 66 -5.47 -7.46 5.51
N GLN A 67 -4.37 -7.40 6.26
CA GLN A 67 -4.15 -6.40 7.28
C GLN A 67 -4.26 -4.98 6.70
N MET A 68 -3.62 -4.70 5.57
CA MET A 68 -3.70 -3.39 4.91
C MET A 68 -5.15 -3.00 4.59
N THR A 69 -5.94 -3.94 4.02
CA THR A 69 -7.34 -3.69 3.67
C THR A 69 -8.27 -3.53 4.88
N GLU A 70 -7.84 -3.91 6.08
CA GLU A 70 -8.61 -3.79 7.32
C GLU A 70 -8.21 -2.55 8.13
N GLU A 71 -6.92 -2.24 8.21
CA GLU A 71 -6.37 -1.16 9.03
C GLU A 71 -6.42 0.21 8.36
N ILE A 72 -6.17 0.28 7.04
CA ILE A 72 -6.12 1.56 6.33
C ILE A 72 -7.46 2.33 6.39
N PRO A 73 -8.63 1.71 6.18
CA PRO A 73 -9.91 2.42 6.31
C PRO A 73 -10.16 3.00 7.71
N GLN A 74 -9.58 2.39 8.75
CA GLN A 74 -9.73 2.88 10.14
C GLN A 74 -8.90 4.15 10.38
N LEU A 75 -7.74 4.26 9.73
CA LEU A 75 -6.87 5.45 9.81
C LEU A 75 -7.55 6.70 9.26
N HIS A 76 -8.40 6.56 8.24
CA HIS A 76 -9.19 7.67 7.71
C HIS A 76 -10.13 8.27 8.78
N MET A 77 -10.61 7.45 9.71
CA MET A 77 -11.50 7.88 10.80
C MET A 77 -10.75 8.56 11.96
N GLN A 78 -9.44 8.37 12.06
CA GLN A 78 -8.61 8.82 13.18
C GLN A 78 -7.83 10.12 12.91
N MET A 79 -8.00 10.74 11.74
CA MET A 79 -7.17 11.89 11.33
C MET A 79 -7.28 13.13 12.26
N SER A 80 -8.30 13.19 13.12
CA SER A 80 -8.43 14.24 14.15
C SER A 80 -7.53 14.02 15.37
N ASP A 81 -7.03 12.81 15.59
CA ASP A 81 -6.05 12.45 16.61
C ASP A 81 -4.68 12.29 15.96
N VAL A 82 -3.90 13.36 15.94
CA VAL A 82 -2.61 13.40 15.24
C VAL A 82 -1.60 12.41 15.81
N GLU A 83 -1.59 12.22 17.14
CA GLU A 83 -0.66 11.32 17.82
C GLU A 83 -1.03 9.86 17.54
N GLY A 84 -2.32 9.51 17.70
CA GLY A 84 -2.84 8.19 17.37
C GLY A 84 -2.65 7.84 15.89
N TYR A 85 -2.93 8.79 14.99
CA TYR A 85 -2.74 8.62 13.55
C TYR A 85 -1.27 8.39 13.19
N THR A 86 -0.35 9.15 13.78
CA THR A 86 1.09 8.99 13.54
C THR A 86 1.59 7.64 14.06
N ALA A 87 1.21 7.25 15.27
CA ALA A 87 1.59 5.96 15.83
C ALA A 87 1.06 4.77 15.01
N ALA A 88 -0.15 4.91 14.47
CA ALA A 88 -0.75 3.89 13.63
C ALA A 88 -0.08 3.81 12.23
N LEU A 89 0.32 4.94 11.64
CA LEU A 89 1.20 4.97 10.46
C LEU A 89 2.55 4.28 10.71
N ASP A 90 3.18 4.54 11.85
CA ASP A 90 4.45 3.88 12.22
C ASP A 90 4.28 2.36 12.33
N ASN A 91 3.14 1.90 12.83
CA ASN A 91 2.83 0.47 12.92
C ASN A 91 2.63 -0.16 11.55
N LEU A 92 1.97 0.52 10.61
CA LEU A 92 1.89 0.06 9.21
C LEU A 92 3.28 -0.05 8.58
N CYS A 93 4.14 0.95 8.77
CA CYS A 93 5.52 0.92 8.28
C CYS A 93 6.29 -0.29 8.84
N LYS A 94 6.16 -0.57 10.14
CA LYS A 94 6.78 -1.74 10.78
C LYS A 94 6.22 -3.06 10.23
N ALA A 95 4.91 -3.17 10.01
CA ALA A 95 4.28 -4.36 9.46
C ALA A 95 4.81 -4.68 8.04
N VAL A 96 4.86 -3.68 7.17
CA VAL A 96 5.41 -3.82 5.81
C VAL A 96 6.90 -4.16 5.88
N ALA A 97 7.68 -3.46 6.71
CA ALA A 97 9.11 -3.71 6.86
C ALA A 97 9.41 -5.14 7.36
N GLY A 98 8.69 -5.61 8.37
CA GLY A 98 8.83 -6.99 8.89
C GLY A 98 8.59 -8.04 7.80
N GLN A 99 7.55 -7.84 7.00
CA GLN A 99 7.24 -8.72 5.87
C GLN A 99 8.29 -8.67 4.75
N LEU A 100 8.88 -7.50 4.49
CA LEU A 100 9.98 -7.38 3.53
C LEU A 100 11.25 -8.08 4.04
N VAL A 101 11.57 -7.98 5.33
CA VAL A 101 12.71 -8.70 5.94
C VAL A 101 12.51 -10.21 5.85
N GLU A 102 11.32 -10.72 6.21
CA GLU A 102 10.99 -12.14 6.10
C GLU A 102 11.07 -12.64 4.65
N ARG A 103 10.58 -11.84 3.69
CA ARG A 103 10.51 -12.21 2.28
C ARG A 103 11.86 -12.16 1.57
N TYR A 104 12.68 -11.15 1.85
CA TYR A 104 13.94 -10.90 1.14
C TYR A 104 15.18 -11.26 1.96
N GLY A 105 15.01 -11.73 3.20
CA GLY A 105 16.12 -12.14 4.06
C GLY A 105 17.08 -10.99 4.38
N LEU A 106 16.60 -9.74 4.48
CA LEU A 106 17.42 -8.56 4.78
C LEU A 106 18.01 -8.54 6.22
N ALA A 107 17.97 -9.67 6.92
CA ALA A 107 18.71 -9.87 8.14
C ALA A 107 20.17 -10.17 7.79
N GLU A 108 20.97 -9.11 7.56
CA GLU A 108 22.36 -8.99 8.04
C GLU A 108 23.01 -7.70 7.50
N ALA A 109 22.97 -6.64 8.30
CA ALA A 109 23.99 -5.58 8.31
C ALA A 109 23.99 -4.92 9.69
N GLN A 110 24.38 -5.68 10.72
CA GLN A 110 24.91 -5.10 11.95
C GLN A 110 26.43 -5.24 11.88
N SER A 111 27.13 -4.12 11.60
CA SER A 111 28.55 -3.92 11.93
C SER A 111 28.66 -3.09 13.19
#